data_AF-A0A917Q700-F1
#
_entry.id   AF-A0A917Q700-F1
#
_cell.length_a   1.000
_cell.length_b   1.000
_cell.length_c   1.000
_cell.angle_alpha   90.00
_cell.angle_beta   90.00
_cell.angle_gamma   90.00
#
_symmetry.space_group_name_H-M   'P 1'
#
loop_
_entity.id
_entity.type
_entity.pdbx_description
1 polymer ?
#
loop_
_entity_poly.entity_id
_entity_poly.type
_entity_poly.pdbx_seq_one_letter_code
_entity_poly.pdbx_strand_id
1 'polypeptide(L)'
;MRAYHAHVRDRDLCLTHTLLNPRPNKHVGAARQDIPEMAAHVVRERDDGIVLRGARLLATLPMADEIAVFPARMVEPGEESARFAFGVAIPTASPGLRFVCRDSVDHGFDRRDHPLASCFEEMDAVVLFDDVHMLWERVSCYRDVEACNGVYPATGANAHMAHQVVCKTIAKTEYLLGLVSLLVEGADLGAFQHVHEKLTEIWVNLEVVKALKLAAETGAARNEFGLVVPAWDPLDSVRNLYPRLYPRMIEIVQQIGASGLVAMPTRADLDGPLGEEIRFYYQGARLEAQERIPLYRSAWDTAVSSFGSRQVLYERYRVCFALRITGALDREALCRALDRLRARHESLRAGSSST
;
A
#
# COMPACT_ATOMS: atom_id res chain seq x y z
N MET A 1 3.68 19.36 17.65
CA MET A 1 4.24 18.14 17.01
C MET A 1 5.19 17.29 17.85
N ARG A 2 6.32 17.78 18.41
CA ARG A 2 7.19 16.92 19.27
C ARG A 2 6.44 16.33 20.47
N ALA A 3 5.58 17.13 21.11
CA ALA A 3 4.69 16.69 22.18
C ALA A 3 3.71 15.60 21.71
N TYR A 4 3.11 15.76 20.51
CA TYR A 4 2.25 14.75 19.92
C TYR A 4 2.99 13.43 19.63
N HIS A 5 4.20 13.49 19.09
CA HIS A 5 5.04 12.31 18.92
C HIS A 5 5.31 11.60 20.26
N ALA A 6 5.67 12.35 21.31
CA ALA A 6 5.87 11.78 22.64
C ALA A 6 4.56 11.16 23.17
N HIS A 7 3.42 11.83 23.00
CA HIS A 7 2.11 11.32 23.40
C HIS A 7 1.77 9.97 22.75
N VAL A 8 1.93 9.87 21.42
CA VAL A 8 1.68 8.63 20.68
C VAL A 8 2.65 7.54 21.11
N ARG A 9 3.95 7.84 21.19
CA ARG A 9 4.99 6.89 21.59
C ARG A 9 4.78 6.37 23.01
N ASP A 10 4.57 7.26 23.97
CA ASP A 10 4.52 6.93 25.40
C ASP A 10 3.24 6.17 25.77
N ARG A 11 2.21 6.22 24.92
CA ARG A 11 0.93 5.52 25.09
C ARG A 11 0.70 4.39 24.10
N ASP A 12 1.64 4.17 23.18
CA ASP A 12 1.56 3.16 22.11
C ASP A 12 0.25 3.23 21.32
N LEU A 13 -0.16 4.45 20.94
CA LEU A 13 -1.44 4.66 20.25
C LEU A 13 -1.39 4.15 18.81
N CYS A 14 -2.48 3.51 18.38
CA CYS A 14 -2.68 3.14 16.98
C CYS A 14 -3.12 4.35 16.16
N LEU A 15 -2.54 4.53 14.97
CA LEU A 15 -2.87 5.62 14.06
C LEU A 15 -3.43 5.08 12.75
N THR A 16 -4.55 5.66 12.32
CA THR A 16 -4.96 5.67 10.91
C THR A 16 -4.53 6.96 10.24
N HIS A 17 -4.71 7.06 8.92
CA HIS A 17 -4.35 8.27 8.18
C HIS A 17 -5.28 8.50 6.99
N THR A 18 -5.34 9.74 6.54
CA THR A 18 -6.07 10.11 5.32
C THR A 18 -5.40 11.27 4.60
N LEU A 19 -5.49 11.29 3.27
CA LEU A 19 -4.70 12.23 2.44
C LEU A 19 -5.34 12.63 1.11
N LEU A 20 -6.37 11.94 0.62
CA LEU A 20 -7.01 12.28 -0.65
C LEU A 20 -8.25 13.14 -0.41
N ASN A 21 -8.43 14.13 -1.27
CA ASN A 21 -9.68 14.87 -1.31
C ASN A 21 -10.67 14.14 -2.23
N PRO A 22 -11.98 14.18 -1.92
CA PRO A 22 -13.01 13.96 -2.91
C PRO A 22 -12.76 14.85 -4.13
N ARG A 23 -12.72 14.25 -5.33
CA ARG A 23 -12.49 14.94 -6.59
C ARG A 23 -13.38 14.34 -7.69
N PRO A 24 -14.64 14.79 -7.79
CA PRO A 24 -15.51 14.42 -8.90
C PRO A 24 -14.85 14.74 -10.25
N ASN A 25 -14.30 15.96 -10.39
CA ASN A 25 -13.47 16.32 -11.53
C ASN A 25 -12.00 16.01 -11.23
N LYS A 26 -11.45 14.98 -11.88
CA LYS A 26 -10.06 14.53 -11.71
C LYS A 26 -9.02 15.48 -12.31
N HIS A 27 -9.42 16.46 -13.13
CA HIS A 27 -8.51 17.38 -13.81
C HIS A 27 -8.11 18.59 -12.97
N VAL A 28 -8.86 18.89 -11.90
CA VAL A 28 -8.65 20.08 -11.07
C VAL A 28 -8.49 19.72 -9.60
N GLY A 29 -7.81 20.59 -8.84
CA GLY A 29 -7.67 20.46 -7.40
C GLY A 29 -8.97 20.75 -6.65
N ALA A 30 -8.91 20.68 -5.32
CA ALA A 30 -10.08 20.84 -4.45
C ALA A 30 -10.72 22.23 -4.57
N ALA A 31 -9.90 23.29 -4.61
CA ALA A 31 -10.39 24.68 -4.69
C ALA A 31 -11.17 24.99 -5.96
N ARG A 32 -10.92 24.25 -7.05
CA ARG A 32 -11.52 24.44 -8.37
C ARG A 32 -12.60 23.42 -8.73
N GLN A 33 -13.05 22.60 -7.77
CA GLN A 33 -14.24 21.78 -7.99
C GLN A 33 -15.48 22.68 -8.05
N ASP A 34 -16.56 22.22 -8.67
CA ASP A 34 -17.84 22.95 -8.66
C ASP A 34 -18.41 23.10 -7.23
N ILE A 35 -18.07 22.14 -6.35
CA ILE A 35 -18.39 22.16 -4.91
C ILE A 35 -17.08 21.97 -4.12
N PRO A 36 -16.28 23.03 -3.91
CA PRO A 36 -15.01 22.95 -3.19
C PRO A 36 -15.15 22.44 -1.76
N GLU A 37 -16.26 22.78 -1.10
CA GLU A 37 -16.56 22.47 0.30
C GLU A 37 -16.69 20.96 0.58
N MET A 38 -16.79 20.14 -0.49
CA MET A 38 -16.77 18.69 -0.38
C MET A 38 -15.44 18.17 0.20
N ALA A 39 -14.32 18.82 -0.13
CA ALA A 39 -13.03 18.48 0.43
C ALA A 39 -12.88 19.07 1.84
N ALA A 40 -12.23 18.34 2.74
CA ALA A 40 -11.96 18.84 4.08
C ALA A 40 -11.15 20.15 4.03
N HIS A 41 -11.65 21.18 4.71
CA HIS A 41 -11.09 22.53 4.75
C HIS A 41 -11.32 23.20 6.09
N VAL A 42 -10.53 24.24 6.35
CA VAL A 42 -10.68 25.11 7.52
C VAL A 42 -11.83 26.08 7.28
N VAL A 43 -12.91 25.97 8.05
CA VAL A 43 -14.09 26.85 7.94
C VAL A 43 -13.99 28.09 8.82
N ARG A 44 -13.29 28.02 9.94
CA ARG A 44 -13.01 29.15 10.82
C ARG A 44 -11.83 28.88 11.74
N GLU A 45 -11.24 29.96 12.23
CA GLU A 45 -10.27 29.97 13.32
C GLU A 45 -10.96 30.29 14.64
N ARG A 46 -10.36 29.82 15.72
CA ARG A 46 -10.66 30.17 17.10
C ARG A 46 -9.34 30.50 17.78
N ASP A 47 -9.41 31.22 18.90
CA ASP A 47 -8.21 31.56 19.67
C ASP A 47 -7.41 30.31 20.09
N ASP A 48 -8.11 29.21 20.34
CA ASP A 48 -7.54 27.94 20.78
C ASP A 48 -7.27 26.92 19.65
N GLY A 49 -7.70 27.19 18.41
CA GLY A 49 -7.52 26.23 17.32
C GLY A 49 -8.27 26.52 16.03
N ILE A 50 -8.57 25.47 15.27
CA ILE A 50 -9.24 25.53 13.97
C ILE A 50 -10.48 24.64 13.95
N VAL A 51 -11.43 24.96 13.08
CA VAL A 51 -12.60 24.11 12.84
C VAL A 51 -12.58 23.61 11.41
N LEU A 52 -12.76 22.29 11.25
CA LEU A 52 -12.69 21.57 9.98
C LEU A 52 -14.07 21.09 9.54
N ARG A 53 -14.35 21.22 8.25
CA ARG A 53 -15.56 20.67 7.61
C ARG A 53 -15.24 20.05 6.25
N GLY A 54 -15.99 19.05 5.84
CA GLY A 54 -15.89 18.41 4.51
C GLY A 54 -15.53 16.94 4.64
N ALA A 55 -14.85 16.38 3.64
CA ALA A 55 -14.49 14.96 3.64
C ALA A 55 -13.06 14.67 3.13
N ARG A 56 -12.54 13.52 3.54
CA ARG A 56 -11.30 12.92 3.00
C ARG A 56 -11.54 11.47 2.58
N LEU A 57 -10.97 11.12 1.44
CA LEU A 57 -10.85 9.76 0.93
C LEU A 57 -9.42 9.28 1.18
N LEU A 58 -9.11 8.01 1.38
CA LEU A 58 -9.81 6.99 2.13
C LEU A 58 -8.91 6.73 3.35
N ALA A 59 -9.47 6.31 4.48
CA ALA A 59 -8.74 5.90 5.67
C ALA A 59 -8.87 4.38 5.85
N THR A 60 -7.75 3.67 5.77
CA THR A 60 -7.67 2.23 6.09
C THR A 60 -7.39 2.07 7.57
N LEU A 61 -7.97 1.05 8.22
CA LEU A 61 -7.87 0.84 9.67
C LEU A 61 -8.51 1.95 10.51
N PRO A 62 -9.80 2.29 10.30
CA PRO A 62 -10.48 3.33 11.10
C PRO A 62 -10.66 2.96 12.57
N MET A 63 -10.41 1.70 12.94
CA MET A 63 -10.37 1.18 14.32
C MET A 63 -9.06 1.55 15.06
N ALA A 64 -8.63 2.81 14.93
CA ALA A 64 -7.43 3.36 15.54
C ALA A 64 -7.78 4.39 16.61
N ASP A 65 -6.84 4.73 17.50
CA ASP A 65 -7.03 5.74 18.55
C ASP A 65 -7.01 7.17 17.98
N GLU A 66 -6.14 7.41 17.00
CA GLU A 66 -5.90 8.71 16.38
C GLU A 66 -5.94 8.60 14.85
N ILE A 67 -6.36 9.68 14.18
CA ILE A 67 -6.22 9.84 12.73
C ILE A 67 -5.25 10.97 12.42
N ALA A 68 -4.20 10.65 11.67
CA ALA A 68 -3.32 11.63 11.05
C ALA A 68 -3.93 12.13 9.74
N VAL A 69 -4.47 13.34 9.75
CA VAL A 69 -4.92 14.02 8.54
C VAL A 69 -3.71 14.71 7.93
N PHE A 70 -3.19 14.05 6.91
CA PHE A 70 -2.03 14.50 6.18
C PHE A 70 -2.37 15.64 5.22
N PRO A 71 -1.43 16.57 4.95
CA PRO A 71 -1.59 17.51 3.85
C PRO A 71 -1.98 16.78 2.57
N ALA A 72 -2.99 17.32 1.87
CA ALA A 72 -3.46 16.71 0.64
C ALA A 72 -2.31 16.65 -0.38
N ARG A 73 -2.27 15.59 -1.21
CA ARG A 73 -1.23 15.49 -2.24
C ARG A 73 -1.32 16.67 -3.21
N MET A 74 -0.25 17.45 -3.29
CA MET A 74 -0.09 18.57 -4.22
C MET A 74 -1.28 19.54 -4.17
N VAL A 75 -1.37 20.30 -3.08
CA VAL A 75 -2.30 21.42 -3.00
C VAL A 75 -1.88 22.44 -4.07
N GLU A 76 -2.84 22.87 -4.90
CA GLU A 76 -2.58 23.82 -5.98
C GLU A 76 -2.18 25.18 -5.41
N PRO A 77 -1.19 25.88 -5.99
CA PRO A 77 -0.87 27.24 -5.58
C PRO A 77 -2.07 28.18 -5.70
N GLY A 78 -2.20 29.11 -4.76
CA GLY A 78 -3.27 30.12 -4.75
C GLY A 78 -3.88 30.32 -3.38
N GLU A 79 -4.37 31.53 -3.11
CA GLU A 79 -4.96 31.90 -1.82
C GLU A 79 -6.21 31.07 -1.49
N GLU A 80 -7.04 30.77 -2.51
CA GLU A 80 -8.23 29.93 -2.37
C GLU A 80 -7.91 28.49 -1.93
N SER A 81 -6.70 28.02 -2.24
CA SER A 81 -6.23 26.68 -1.84
C SER A 81 -5.73 26.63 -0.41
N ALA A 82 -5.39 27.76 0.21
CA ALA A 82 -4.79 27.82 1.54
C ALA A 82 -5.69 27.15 2.60
N ARG A 83 -7.03 27.29 2.49
CA ARG A 83 -7.98 26.64 3.39
C ARG A 83 -7.97 25.11 3.35
N PHE A 84 -7.41 24.51 2.30
CA PHE A 84 -7.24 23.06 2.14
C PHE A 84 -5.81 22.59 2.50
N ALA A 85 -4.88 23.52 2.73
CA ALA A 85 -3.49 23.25 3.08
C ALA A 85 -3.35 23.15 4.61
N PHE A 86 -3.53 21.96 5.14
CA PHE A 86 -3.31 21.71 6.57
C PHE A 86 -2.88 20.27 6.83
N GLY A 87 -2.21 20.08 7.96
CA GLY A 87 -1.95 18.76 8.55
C GLY A 87 -2.33 18.79 10.02
N VAL A 88 -3.10 17.81 10.48
CA VAL A 88 -3.57 17.70 11.87
C VAL A 88 -3.60 16.25 12.34
N ALA A 89 -3.50 16.05 13.65
CA ALA A 89 -3.82 14.77 14.29
C ALA A 89 -5.08 14.91 15.15
N ILE A 90 -6.00 13.96 15.04
CA ILE A 90 -7.33 14.03 15.65
C ILE A 90 -7.63 12.69 16.35
N PRO A 91 -8.04 12.68 17.63
CA PRO A 91 -8.59 11.47 18.23
C PRO A 91 -9.79 10.97 17.43
N THR A 92 -9.86 9.69 17.08
CA THR A 92 -10.92 9.15 16.20
C THR A 92 -12.33 9.30 16.80
N ALA A 93 -12.42 9.39 18.13
CA ALA A 93 -13.66 9.64 18.87
C ALA A 93 -14.04 11.13 19.00
N SER A 94 -13.34 12.05 18.32
CA SER A 94 -13.63 13.49 18.41
C SER A 94 -15.04 13.83 17.92
N PRO A 95 -15.79 14.69 18.62
CA PRO A 95 -17.11 15.13 18.18
C PRO A 95 -17.08 15.70 16.76
N GLY A 96 -18.04 15.27 15.92
CA GLY A 96 -18.14 15.70 14.52
C GLY A 96 -17.29 14.87 13.53
N LEU A 97 -16.35 14.05 14.01
CA LEU A 97 -15.59 13.14 13.16
C LEU A 97 -16.38 11.85 12.95
N ARG A 98 -16.65 11.48 11.70
CA ARG A 98 -17.40 10.27 11.36
C ARG A 98 -16.70 9.47 10.27
N PHE A 99 -16.85 8.15 10.33
CA PHE A 99 -16.30 7.21 9.36
C PHE A 99 -17.45 6.51 8.63
N VAL A 100 -17.47 6.61 7.31
CA VAL A 100 -18.38 5.85 6.46
C VAL A 100 -17.62 4.65 5.92
N CYS A 101 -17.80 3.51 6.57
CA CYS A 101 -17.17 2.25 6.18
C CYS A 101 -17.76 1.73 4.86
N ARG A 102 -16.91 1.10 4.05
CA ARG A 102 -17.38 0.25 2.95
C ARG A 102 -18.03 -1.04 3.50
N ASP A 103 -18.61 -1.82 2.60
CA ASP A 103 -19.03 -3.18 2.94
C ASP A 103 -17.86 -4.01 3.48
N SER A 104 -18.14 -4.79 4.52
CA SER A 104 -17.17 -5.71 5.11
C SER A 104 -16.82 -6.83 4.13
N VAL A 105 -15.55 -7.20 4.11
CA VAL A 105 -15.06 -8.42 3.43
C VAL A 105 -14.77 -9.56 4.40
N ASP A 106 -14.96 -9.32 5.71
CA ASP A 106 -15.17 -10.35 6.71
C ASP A 106 -16.67 -10.50 6.94
N HIS A 107 -17.19 -11.69 6.62
CA HIS A 107 -18.61 -12.01 6.68
C HIS A 107 -18.98 -12.80 7.94
N GLY A 108 -18.06 -12.97 8.89
CA GLY A 108 -18.30 -13.66 10.16
C GLY A 108 -18.36 -15.19 10.03
N PHE A 109 -17.77 -15.75 8.97
CA PHE A 109 -17.66 -17.19 8.77
C PHE A 109 -16.56 -17.81 9.67
N ASP A 110 -16.52 -19.15 9.75
CA ASP A 110 -15.51 -19.86 10.55
C ASP A 110 -14.10 -19.46 10.09
N ARG A 111 -13.23 -19.17 11.07
CA ARG A 111 -11.84 -18.72 10.82
C ARG A 111 -11.02 -19.73 10.03
N ARG A 112 -11.38 -21.03 10.06
CA ARG A 112 -10.70 -22.07 9.27
C ARG A 112 -11.13 -22.06 7.81
N ASP A 113 -12.34 -21.60 7.52
CA ASP A 113 -12.83 -21.40 6.17
C ASP A 113 -12.35 -20.06 5.57
N HIS A 114 -12.11 -19.06 6.42
CA HIS A 114 -11.64 -17.71 6.07
C HIS A 114 -10.43 -17.28 6.90
N PRO A 115 -9.26 -17.93 6.73
CA PRO A 115 -8.11 -17.78 7.62
C PRO A 115 -7.46 -16.39 7.61
N LEU A 116 -7.62 -15.61 6.53
CA LEU A 116 -7.04 -14.28 6.45
C LEU A 116 -8.09 -13.20 6.69
N ALA A 117 -9.24 -13.26 6.02
CA ALA A 117 -10.28 -12.26 6.13
C ALA A 117 -10.78 -12.11 7.57
N SER A 118 -10.96 -13.21 8.30
CA SER A 118 -11.45 -13.18 9.70
C SER A 118 -10.45 -12.61 10.72
N CYS A 119 -9.21 -12.34 10.30
CA CYS A 119 -8.13 -11.89 11.19
C CYS A 119 -7.54 -10.54 10.79
N PHE A 120 -7.48 -10.28 9.49
CA PHE A 120 -6.68 -9.20 8.91
C PHE A 120 -7.54 -8.21 8.09
N GLU A 121 -8.86 -8.23 8.25
CA GLU A 121 -9.73 -7.20 7.70
C GLU A 121 -9.51 -5.88 8.44
N GLU A 122 -8.97 -4.90 7.73
CA GLU A 122 -8.62 -3.60 8.31
C GLU A 122 -9.77 -2.58 8.24
N MET A 123 -10.78 -2.82 7.42
CA MET A 123 -11.78 -1.85 6.97
C MET A 123 -11.20 -0.62 6.24
N ASP A 124 -11.99 -0.09 5.30
CA ASP A 124 -11.71 1.15 4.61
C ASP A 124 -12.89 2.11 4.77
N ALA A 125 -12.62 3.38 5.07
CA ALA A 125 -13.66 4.35 5.33
C ALA A 125 -13.41 5.71 4.66
N VAL A 126 -14.50 6.38 4.30
CA VAL A 126 -14.49 7.82 4.02
C VAL A 126 -14.60 8.57 5.33
N VAL A 127 -13.75 9.59 5.52
CA VAL A 127 -13.73 10.40 6.73
C VAL A 127 -14.54 11.67 6.49
N LEU A 128 -15.53 11.91 7.34
CA LEU A 128 -16.37 13.10 7.32
C LEU A 128 -16.05 13.99 8.52
N PHE A 129 -15.92 15.27 8.26
CA PHE A 129 -15.69 16.32 9.24
C PHE A 129 -16.93 17.21 9.31
N ASP A 130 -17.64 17.14 10.43
CA ASP A 130 -18.80 17.96 10.74
C ASP A 130 -18.44 18.93 11.88
N ASP A 131 -17.86 20.08 11.51
CA ASP A 131 -17.36 21.11 12.42
C ASP A 131 -16.44 20.59 13.54
N VAL A 132 -15.47 19.76 13.15
CA VAL A 132 -14.47 19.19 14.07
C VAL A 132 -13.51 20.29 14.52
N HIS A 133 -13.54 20.64 15.80
CA HIS A 133 -12.64 21.63 16.41
C HIS A 133 -11.35 20.96 16.88
N MET A 134 -10.20 21.51 16.47
CA MET A 134 -8.87 20.99 16.78
C MET A 134 -7.96 22.07 17.34
N LEU A 135 -7.26 21.75 18.43
CA LEU A 135 -6.35 22.66 19.11
C LEU A 135 -5.08 22.91 18.29
N TRP A 136 -4.51 24.11 18.41
CA TRP A 136 -3.27 24.49 17.70
C TRP A 136 -2.10 23.52 17.94
N GLU A 137 -2.00 22.91 19.13
CA GLU A 137 -0.95 21.94 19.46
C GLU A 137 -0.97 20.65 18.61
N ARG A 138 -2.13 20.34 18.01
CA ARG A 138 -2.37 19.19 17.12
C ARG A 138 -2.17 19.54 15.64
N VAL A 139 -1.90 20.80 15.30
CA VAL A 139 -1.70 21.26 13.92
C VAL A 139 -0.21 21.21 13.54
N SER A 140 0.12 20.52 12.45
CA SER A 140 1.49 20.39 11.94
C SER A 140 1.80 21.35 10.79
N CYS A 141 0.82 21.62 9.94
CA CYS A 141 0.92 22.56 8.81
C CYS A 141 -0.40 23.33 8.71
N TYR A 142 -0.34 24.62 8.35
CA TYR A 142 -1.53 25.47 8.32
C TYR A 142 -1.40 26.59 7.29
N ARG A 143 -2.30 26.60 6.30
CA ARG A 143 -2.44 27.61 5.23
C ARG A 143 -1.19 27.91 4.39
N ASP A 144 -0.11 27.19 4.62
CA ASP A 144 1.11 27.24 3.82
C ASP A 144 1.12 26.08 2.82
N VAL A 145 0.79 26.40 1.57
CA VAL A 145 0.73 25.44 0.47
C VAL A 145 2.12 24.87 0.16
N GLU A 146 3.16 25.69 0.20
CA GLU A 146 4.53 25.28 -0.11
C GLU A 146 5.05 24.30 0.95
N ALA A 147 4.91 24.66 2.23
CA ALA A 147 5.28 23.79 3.33
C ALA A 147 4.47 22.48 3.32
N CYS A 148 3.16 22.53 3.07
CA CYS A 148 2.31 21.34 2.96
C CYS A 148 2.78 20.39 1.84
N ASN A 149 3.21 20.94 0.70
CA ASN A 149 3.69 20.14 -0.42
C ASN A 149 5.11 19.60 -0.19
N GLY A 150 5.95 20.34 0.54
CA GLY A 150 7.35 20.00 0.81
C GLY A 150 7.60 19.16 2.07
N VAL A 151 6.63 19.03 2.98
CA VAL A 151 6.86 18.48 4.33
C VAL A 151 7.44 17.07 4.33
N TYR A 152 6.99 16.18 3.44
CA TYR A 152 7.44 14.79 3.43
C TYR A 152 8.89 14.61 3.02
N PRO A 153 9.34 15.11 1.84
CA PRO A 153 10.74 15.01 1.46
C PRO A 153 11.66 15.80 2.40
N ALA A 154 11.25 16.98 2.87
CA ALA A 154 12.07 17.79 3.77
C ALA A 154 12.34 17.06 5.11
N THR A 155 11.30 16.49 5.71
CA THR A 155 11.44 15.79 7.00
C THR A 155 12.02 14.38 6.89
N GLY A 156 12.08 13.80 5.68
CA GLY A 156 12.42 12.40 5.46
C GLY A 156 11.30 11.41 5.79
N ALA A 157 10.09 11.89 6.13
CA ALA A 157 8.95 11.05 6.48
C ALA A 157 8.54 10.11 5.33
N ASN A 158 8.65 10.56 4.07
CA ASN A 158 8.41 9.71 2.89
C ASN A 158 9.31 8.48 2.89
N ALA A 159 10.61 8.65 3.15
CA ALA A 159 11.58 7.56 3.13
C ALA A 159 11.35 6.58 4.29
N HIS A 160 11.06 7.05 5.50
CA HIS A 160 10.74 6.17 6.63
C HIS A 160 9.44 5.38 6.40
N MET A 161 8.38 6.02 5.90
CA MET A 161 7.14 5.31 5.53
C MET A 161 7.40 4.30 4.42
N ALA A 162 8.17 4.67 3.39
CA ALA A 162 8.53 3.78 2.30
C ALA A 162 9.37 2.58 2.77
N HIS A 163 10.29 2.79 3.73
CA HIS A 163 11.08 1.72 4.32
C HIS A 163 10.20 0.68 5.03
N GLN A 164 9.23 1.12 5.83
CA GLN A 164 8.21 0.23 6.41
C GLN A 164 7.45 -0.54 5.33
N VAL A 165 7.06 0.14 4.25
CA VAL A 165 6.36 -0.49 3.12
C VAL A 165 7.21 -1.58 2.48
N VAL A 166 8.52 -1.38 2.32
CA VAL A 166 9.44 -2.39 1.78
C VAL A 166 9.53 -3.60 2.72
N CYS A 167 9.66 -3.40 4.03
CA CYS A 167 9.65 -4.50 5.00
C CYS A 167 8.37 -5.33 4.93
N LYS A 168 7.20 -4.68 4.91
CA LYS A 168 5.89 -5.34 4.75
C LYS A 168 5.81 -6.11 3.42
N THR A 169 6.35 -5.53 2.36
CA THR A 169 6.37 -6.10 1.02
C THR A 169 7.20 -7.39 0.96
N ILE A 170 8.35 -7.43 1.65
CA ILE A 170 9.17 -8.63 1.79
C ILE A 170 8.37 -9.72 2.49
N ALA A 171 7.80 -9.43 3.66
CA ALA A 171 7.01 -10.41 4.43
C ALA A 171 5.82 -10.97 3.61
N LYS A 172 5.13 -10.10 2.85
CA LYS A 172 4.02 -10.52 1.98
C LYS A 172 4.49 -11.43 0.85
N THR A 173 5.66 -11.17 0.26
CA THR A 173 6.24 -12.02 -0.78
C THR A 173 6.75 -13.35 -0.22
N GLU A 174 7.34 -13.36 0.97
CA GLU A 174 7.75 -14.60 1.66
C GLU A 174 6.55 -15.50 1.96
N TYR A 175 5.44 -14.90 2.42
CA TYR A 175 4.17 -15.61 2.58
C TYR A 175 3.69 -16.25 1.27
N LEU A 176 3.68 -15.49 0.17
CA LEU A 176 3.24 -16.01 -1.14
C LEU A 176 4.16 -17.11 -1.66
N LEU A 177 5.49 -16.97 -1.47
CA LEU A 177 6.46 -17.98 -1.84
C LEU A 177 6.20 -19.27 -1.07
N GLY A 178 6.05 -19.19 0.26
CA GLY A 178 5.76 -20.34 1.10
C GLY A 178 4.42 -21.01 0.75
N LEU A 179 3.37 -20.21 0.53
CA LEU A 179 2.06 -20.70 0.12
C LEU A 179 2.13 -21.50 -1.20
N VAL A 180 2.80 -20.94 -2.22
CA VAL A 180 2.94 -21.61 -3.52
C VAL A 180 3.81 -22.86 -3.40
N SER A 181 4.91 -22.83 -2.63
CA SER A 181 5.72 -24.02 -2.37
C SER A 181 4.89 -25.15 -1.76
N LEU A 182 4.07 -24.86 -0.74
CA LEU A 182 3.20 -25.86 -0.10
C LEU A 182 2.14 -26.41 -1.06
N LEU A 183 1.55 -25.57 -1.92
CA LEU A 183 0.62 -26.03 -2.96
C LEU A 183 1.31 -26.97 -3.95
N VAL A 184 2.53 -26.63 -4.38
CA VAL A 184 3.32 -27.44 -5.32
C VAL A 184 3.72 -28.78 -4.71
N GLU A 185 4.19 -28.78 -3.46
CA GLU A 185 4.55 -30.01 -2.74
C GLU A 185 3.32 -30.89 -2.49
N GLY A 186 2.23 -30.32 -2.00
CA GLY A 186 1.03 -31.08 -1.64
C GLY A 186 0.32 -31.73 -2.82
N ALA A 187 0.39 -31.10 -4.00
CA ALA A 187 -0.15 -31.63 -5.25
C ALA A 187 0.88 -32.38 -6.12
N ASP A 188 2.12 -32.54 -5.64
CA ASP A 188 3.25 -33.14 -6.35
C ASP A 188 3.49 -32.58 -7.76
N LEU A 189 3.52 -31.24 -7.86
CA LEU A 189 3.66 -30.52 -9.13
C LEU A 189 5.12 -30.19 -9.48
N GLY A 190 6.08 -30.62 -8.65
CA GLY A 190 7.51 -30.33 -8.81
C GLY A 190 8.19 -31.03 -9.99
N ALA A 191 7.48 -31.89 -10.72
CA ALA A 191 8.02 -32.45 -11.97
C ALA A 191 7.86 -31.49 -13.18
N PHE A 192 6.95 -30.51 -13.10
CA PHE A 192 6.58 -29.67 -14.23
C PHE A 192 7.44 -28.40 -14.32
N GLN A 193 8.15 -28.21 -15.43
CA GLN A 193 9.03 -27.04 -15.63
C GLN A 193 8.30 -25.69 -15.50
N HIS A 194 7.08 -25.59 -16.04
CA HIS A 194 6.29 -24.36 -15.95
C HIS A 194 5.86 -24.00 -14.51
N VAL A 195 5.96 -24.93 -13.56
CA VAL A 195 5.73 -24.69 -12.12
C VAL A 195 6.98 -24.12 -11.48
N HIS A 196 8.16 -24.64 -11.83
CA HIS A 196 9.45 -24.11 -11.38
C HIS A 196 9.66 -22.66 -11.84
N GLU A 197 9.31 -22.36 -13.08
CA GLU A 197 9.39 -20.99 -13.62
C GLU A 197 8.57 -20.01 -12.77
N LYS A 198 7.35 -20.39 -12.38
CA LYS A 198 6.45 -19.55 -11.56
C LYS A 198 6.97 -19.38 -10.14
N LEU A 199 7.44 -20.45 -9.51
CA LEU A 199 8.04 -20.38 -8.18
C LEU A 199 9.29 -19.48 -8.20
N THR A 200 10.11 -19.64 -9.23
CA THR A 200 11.31 -18.81 -9.46
C THR A 200 10.96 -17.35 -9.66
N GLU A 201 9.86 -17.05 -10.37
CA GLU A 201 9.38 -15.68 -10.55
C GLU A 201 9.09 -14.98 -9.21
N ILE A 202 8.43 -15.66 -8.28
CA ILE A 202 8.19 -15.14 -6.92
C ILE A 202 9.51 -14.98 -6.15
N TRP A 203 10.38 -15.98 -6.21
CA TRP A 203 11.68 -15.94 -5.54
C TRP A 203 12.57 -14.78 -6.04
N VAL A 204 12.66 -14.57 -7.36
CA VAL A 204 13.40 -13.44 -7.94
C VAL A 204 12.83 -12.11 -7.44
N ASN A 205 11.49 -11.97 -7.42
CA ASN A 205 10.84 -10.77 -6.90
C ASN A 205 11.19 -10.53 -5.42
N LEU A 206 11.24 -11.59 -4.60
CA LEU A 206 11.65 -11.50 -3.20
C LEU A 206 13.09 -10.99 -3.05
N GLU A 207 14.03 -11.58 -3.77
CA GLU A 207 15.45 -11.22 -3.69
C GLU A 207 15.70 -9.79 -4.20
N VAL A 208 15.01 -9.36 -5.26
CA VAL A 208 15.09 -7.97 -5.75
C VAL A 208 14.64 -6.98 -4.67
N VAL A 209 13.52 -7.22 -4.00
CA VAL A 209 13.02 -6.32 -2.96
C VAL A 209 13.96 -6.32 -1.73
N LYS A 210 14.51 -7.48 -1.35
CA LYS A 210 15.52 -7.59 -0.28
C LYS A 210 16.78 -6.80 -0.60
N ALA A 211 17.29 -6.92 -1.83
CA ALA A 211 18.46 -6.17 -2.28
C ALA A 211 18.22 -4.65 -2.26
N LEU A 212 17.04 -4.20 -2.71
CA LEU A 212 16.69 -2.77 -2.69
C LEU A 212 16.53 -2.22 -1.26
N LYS A 213 15.99 -3.03 -0.33
CA LYS A 213 15.97 -2.68 1.10
C LYS A 213 17.38 -2.48 1.64
N LEU A 214 18.27 -3.45 1.40
CA LEU A 214 19.66 -3.39 1.86
C LEU A 214 20.38 -2.16 1.28
N ALA A 215 20.16 -1.85 0.01
CA ALA A 215 20.72 -0.66 -0.63
C ALA A 215 20.18 0.64 0.01
N ALA A 216 18.89 0.70 0.35
CA ALA A 216 18.29 1.84 1.04
C ALA A 216 18.93 2.08 2.42
N GLU A 217 19.14 1.01 3.19
CA GLU A 217 19.73 1.06 4.53
C GLU A 217 21.22 1.40 4.48
N THR A 218 21.97 0.80 3.55
CA THR A 218 23.41 1.04 3.39
C THR A 218 23.70 2.46 2.88
N GLY A 219 22.81 3.01 2.05
CA GLY A 219 22.89 4.38 1.55
C GLY A 219 22.28 5.44 2.48
N ALA A 220 21.88 5.08 3.70
CA ALA A 220 21.25 6.01 4.62
C ALA A 220 22.18 7.18 5.00
N ALA A 221 21.63 8.38 5.07
CA ALA A 221 22.37 9.60 5.38
C ALA A 221 21.59 10.51 6.31
N ARG A 222 22.29 11.43 7.00
CA ARG A 222 21.62 12.45 7.82
C ARG A 222 21.01 13.53 6.92
N ASN A 223 19.76 13.89 7.16
CA ASN A 223 19.16 15.09 6.56
C ASN A 223 19.60 16.37 7.30
N GLU A 224 19.09 17.53 6.86
CA GLU A 224 19.40 18.84 7.46
C GLU A 224 19.03 18.94 8.95
N PHE A 225 18.07 18.14 9.41
CA PHE A 225 17.62 18.07 10.80
C PHE A 225 18.42 17.06 11.64
N GLY A 226 19.43 16.42 11.06
CA GLY A 226 20.28 15.42 11.72
C GLY A 226 19.64 14.04 11.87
N LEU A 227 18.44 13.81 11.31
CA LEU A 227 17.77 12.52 11.27
C LEU A 227 18.43 11.62 10.23
N VAL A 228 18.72 10.36 10.59
CA VAL A 228 19.23 9.37 9.64
C VAL A 228 18.06 8.86 8.80
N VAL A 229 18.10 9.14 7.50
CA VAL A 229 17.06 8.82 6.53
C VAL A 229 17.59 7.77 5.54
N PRO A 230 16.86 6.67 5.28
CA PRO A 230 17.26 5.70 4.26
C PRO A 230 17.32 6.33 2.86
N ALA A 231 18.17 5.80 1.99
CA ALA A 231 18.26 6.30 0.62
C ALA A 231 16.92 6.18 -0.12
N TRP A 232 16.51 7.25 -0.77
CA TRP A 232 15.18 7.35 -1.39
C TRP A 232 15.04 6.48 -2.64
N ASP A 233 16.01 6.50 -3.55
CA ASP A 233 15.86 5.87 -4.87
C ASP A 233 15.62 4.35 -4.83
N PRO A 234 16.31 3.56 -3.97
CA PRO A 234 15.98 2.14 -3.84
C PRO A 234 14.57 1.91 -3.29
N LEU A 235 14.12 2.73 -2.32
CA LEU A 235 12.78 2.66 -1.77
C LEU A 235 11.71 3.02 -2.81
N ASP A 236 11.93 4.09 -3.57
CA ASP A 236 11.00 4.52 -4.62
C ASP A 236 10.94 3.51 -5.77
N SER A 237 12.05 2.84 -6.08
CA SER A 237 12.08 1.75 -7.04
C SER A 237 11.13 0.61 -6.63
N VAL A 238 11.15 0.16 -5.37
CA VAL A 238 10.20 -0.86 -4.88
C VAL A 238 8.75 -0.37 -4.98
N ARG A 239 8.50 0.88 -4.59
CA ARG A 239 7.15 1.49 -4.60
C ARG A 239 6.52 1.50 -5.98
N ASN A 240 7.33 1.71 -7.03
CA ASN A 240 6.86 1.72 -8.41
C ASN A 240 6.83 0.32 -9.05
N LEU A 241 7.72 -0.58 -8.61
CA LEU A 241 7.81 -1.93 -9.17
C LEU A 241 6.74 -2.87 -8.60
N TYR A 242 6.59 -2.91 -7.27
CA TYR A 242 5.74 -3.90 -6.59
C TYR A 242 4.25 -3.88 -6.98
N PRO A 243 3.62 -2.74 -7.31
CA PRO A 243 2.25 -2.70 -7.83
C PRO A 243 2.02 -3.54 -9.10
N ARG A 244 3.09 -3.84 -9.84
CA ARG A 244 3.06 -4.74 -11.02
C ARG A 244 3.38 -6.18 -10.62
N LEU A 245 4.27 -6.38 -9.67
CA LEU A 245 4.68 -7.72 -9.22
C LEU A 245 3.58 -8.42 -8.44
N TYR A 246 2.94 -7.73 -7.49
CA TYR A 246 1.95 -8.36 -6.61
C TYR A 246 0.78 -9.01 -7.36
N PRO A 247 0.10 -8.34 -8.33
CA PRO A 247 -0.96 -8.99 -9.09
C PRO A 247 -0.49 -10.23 -9.85
N ARG A 248 0.74 -10.22 -10.36
CA ARG A 248 1.33 -11.36 -11.06
C ARG A 248 1.61 -12.53 -10.12
N MET A 249 2.07 -12.28 -8.89
CA MET A 249 2.22 -13.33 -7.89
C MET A 249 0.88 -13.92 -7.45
N ILE A 250 -0.18 -13.10 -7.39
CA ILE A 250 -1.54 -13.59 -7.15
C ILE A 250 -2.05 -14.44 -8.32
N GLU A 251 -1.78 -14.03 -9.57
CA GLU A 251 -2.07 -14.84 -10.76
C GLU A 251 -1.36 -16.21 -10.70
N ILE A 252 -0.12 -16.27 -10.20
CA ILE A 252 0.61 -17.53 -10.00
C ILE A 252 -0.12 -18.42 -8.99
N VAL A 253 -0.59 -17.87 -7.86
CA VAL A 253 -1.41 -18.64 -6.89
C VAL A 253 -2.65 -19.22 -7.57
N GLN A 254 -3.32 -18.43 -8.42
CA GLN A 254 -4.49 -18.87 -9.18
C GLN A 254 -4.14 -19.99 -10.18
N GLN A 255 -3.02 -19.87 -10.88
CA GLN A 255 -2.55 -20.86 -11.86
C GLN A 255 -2.13 -22.19 -11.22
N ILE A 256 -1.50 -22.13 -10.04
CA ILE A 256 -1.09 -23.34 -9.30
C ILE A 256 -2.28 -23.97 -8.57
N GLY A 257 -3.14 -23.18 -7.95
CA GLY A 257 -4.30 -23.67 -7.22
C GLY A 257 -5.45 -24.16 -8.12
N ALA A 258 -5.60 -23.57 -9.31
CA ALA A 258 -6.57 -23.95 -10.34
C ALA A 258 -8.00 -24.21 -9.78
N SER A 259 -8.64 -25.30 -10.19
CA SER A 259 -9.99 -25.68 -9.73
C SER A 259 -10.05 -25.98 -8.22
N GLY A 260 -8.93 -26.30 -7.59
CA GLY A 260 -8.87 -26.50 -6.15
C GLY A 260 -9.21 -25.24 -5.37
N LEU A 261 -9.05 -24.04 -5.94
CA LEU A 261 -9.41 -22.79 -5.25
C LEU A 261 -10.92 -22.58 -5.17
N VAL A 262 -11.72 -23.20 -6.05
CA VAL A 262 -13.18 -23.00 -6.08
C VAL A 262 -13.95 -24.14 -5.44
N ALA A 263 -13.36 -25.34 -5.41
CA ALA A 263 -14.06 -26.55 -5.02
C ALA A 263 -13.94 -26.90 -3.52
N MET A 264 -13.33 -26.07 -2.68
CA MET A 264 -13.10 -26.44 -1.27
C MET A 264 -14.39 -26.49 -0.44
N PRO A 265 -14.61 -27.55 0.36
CA PRO A 265 -15.75 -27.68 1.25
C PRO A 265 -15.57 -26.75 2.46
N THR A 266 -16.66 -26.42 3.14
CA THR A 266 -16.59 -25.69 4.42
C THR A 266 -16.25 -26.66 5.55
N ARG A 267 -15.93 -26.11 6.73
CA ARG A 267 -15.76 -26.93 7.92
C ARG A 267 -17.06 -27.65 8.32
N ALA A 268 -18.20 -26.99 8.14
CA ALA A 268 -19.50 -27.59 8.44
C ALA A 268 -19.77 -28.82 7.57
N ASP A 269 -19.30 -28.84 6.31
CA ASP A 269 -19.43 -29.99 5.42
C ASP A 269 -18.59 -31.19 5.90
N LEU A 270 -17.36 -30.93 6.38
CA LEU A 270 -16.46 -31.94 6.95
C LEU A 270 -17.03 -32.63 8.20
N ASP A 271 -17.74 -31.87 9.03
CA ASP A 271 -18.40 -32.35 10.24
C ASP A 271 -19.83 -32.87 9.94
N GLY A 272 -20.28 -32.77 8.69
CA GLY A 272 -21.61 -33.15 8.21
C GLY A 272 -21.70 -34.58 7.68
N PRO A 273 -22.86 -34.94 7.08
CA PRO A 273 -23.13 -36.30 6.62
C PRO A 273 -22.22 -36.76 5.47
N LEU A 274 -21.57 -35.84 4.74
CA LEU A 274 -20.62 -36.13 3.66
C LEU A 274 -19.16 -36.13 4.13
N GLY A 275 -18.91 -36.08 5.44
CA GLY A 275 -17.55 -35.92 5.99
C GLY A 275 -16.59 -37.04 5.60
N GLU A 276 -17.08 -38.27 5.43
CA GLU A 276 -16.25 -39.41 4.98
C GLU A 276 -15.89 -39.30 3.49
N GLU A 277 -16.87 -38.99 2.64
CA GLU A 277 -16.64 -38.75 1.21
C GLU A 277 -15.71 -37.56 0.99
N ILE A 278 -15.88 -36.49 1.77
CA ILE A 278 -14.99 -35.33 1.70
C ILE A 278 -13.56 -35.74 2.09
N ARG A 279 -13.40 -36.47 3.19
CA ARG A 279 -12.06 -36.96 3.59
C ARG A 279 -11.42 -37.83 2.52
N PHE A 280 -12.20 -38.60 1.78
CA PHE A 280 -11.71 -39.46 0.70
C PHE A 280 -11.38 -38.67 -0.59
N TYR A 281 -12.31 -37.87 -1.12
CA TYR A 281 -12.15 -37.21 -2.42
C TYR A 281 -11.27 -35.95 -2.38
N TYR A 282 -11.07 -35.34 -1.20
CA TYR A 282 -10.29 -34.11 -1.05
C TYR A 282 -8.83 -34.33 -0.64
N GLN A 283 -8.30 -35.54 -0.77
CA GLN A 283 -6.88 -35.82 -0.59
C GLN A 283 -6.03 -35.17 -1.71
N GLY A 284 -4.77 -34.87 -1.41
CA GLY A 284 -3.75 -34.46 -2.39
C GLY A 284 -2.83 -35.62 -2.73
N ALA A 285 -1.84 -35.38 -3.60
CA ALA A 285 -0.82 -36.38 -3.89
C ALA A 285 0.04 -36.71 -2.66
N ARG A 286 0.25 -35.72 -1.77
CA ARG A 286 1.09 -35.85 -0.56
C ARG A 286 0.43 -35.34 0.72
N LEU A 287 -0.83 -34.96 0.67
CA LEU A 287 -1.55 -34.37 1.81
C LEU A 287 -2.88 -35.09 2.02
N GLU A 288 -3.23 -35.33 3.27
CA GLU A 288 -4.58 -35.77 3.61
C GLU A 288 -5.58 -34.59 3.45
N ALA A 289 -6.87 -34.89 3.33
CA ALA A 289 -7.90 -33.87 3.15
C ALA A 289 -7.87 -32.79 4.27
N GLN A 290 -7.59 -33.21 5.50
CA GLN A 290 -7.49 -32.35 6.68
C GLN A 290 -6.36 -31.32 6.60
N GLU A 291 -5.33 -31.59 5.79
CA GLU A 291 -4.19 -30.70 5.57
C GLU A 291 -4.39 -29.89 4.28
N ARG A 292 -4.88 -30.54 3.23
CA ARG A 292 -5.14 -29.92 1.93
C ARG A 292 -6.22 -28.84 2.01
N ILE A 293 -7.32 -29.09 2.70
CA ILE A 293 -8.46 -28.14 2.75
C ILE A 293 -8.04 -26.79 3.36
N PRO A 294 -7.42 -26.72 4.56
CA PRO A 294 -6.96 -25.45 5.13
C PRO A 294 -5.94 -24.71 4.26
N LEU A 295 -5.04 -25.44 3.58
CA LEU A 295 -4.06 -24.84 2.67
C LEU A 295 -4.76 -24.17 1.48
N TYR A 296 -5.70 -24.86 0.83
CA TYR A 296 -6.44 -24.30 -0.30
C TYR A 296 -7.43 -23.20 0.13
N ARG A 297 -7.99 -23.26 1.35
CA ARG A 297 -8.75 -22.15 1.94
C ARG A 297 -7.88 -20.91 2.12
N SER A 298 -6.63 -21.07 2.58
CA SER A 298 -5.67 -19.97 2.67
C SER A 298 -5.31 -19.39 1.30
N ALA A 299 -5.12 -20.25 0.31
CA ALA A 299 -4.84 -19.82 -1.07
C ALA A 299 -6.02 -19.10 -1.71
N TRP A 300 -7.24 -19.60 -1.51
CA TRP A 300 -8.46 -18.94 -1.96
C TRP A 300 -8.64 -17.58 -1.29
N ASP A 301 -8.45 -17.49 0.02
CA ASP A 301 -8.60 -16.22 0.75
C ASP A 301 -7.51 -15.20 0.39
N THR A 302 -6.35 -15.67 -0.07
CA THR A 302 -5.27 -14.84 -0.60
C THR A 302 -5.59 -14.28 -2.00
N ALA A 303 -6.19 -15.09 -2.88
CA ALA A 303 -6.16 -14.83 -4.32
C ALA A 303 -7.52 -14.68 -5.00
N VAL A 304 -8.61 -15.10 -4.37
CA VAL A 304 -9.94 -15.21 -5.01
C VAL A 304 -11.03 -14.54 -4.19
N SER A 305 -10.98 -14.62 -2.85
CA SER A 305 -12.01 -14.01 -1.99
C SER A 305 -12.13 -12.50 -2.18
N SER A 306 -13.21 -11.90 -1.69
CA SER A 306 -13.38 -10.45 -1.65
C SER A 306 -12.22 -9.75 -0.91
N PHE A 307 -11.72 -10.39 0.16
CA PHE A 307 -10.54 -9.94 0.90
C PHE A 307 -9.28 -10.00 0.03
N GLY A 308 -8.97 -11.13 -0.59
CA GLY A 308 -7.82 -11.29 -1.48
C GLY A 308 -7.85 -10.32 -2.68
N SER A 309 -9.03 -10.14 -3.28
CA SER A 309 -9.24 -9.19 -4.37
C SER A 309 -9.02 -7.73 -3.95
N ARG A 310 -9.48 -7.35 -2.74
CA ARG A 310 -9.20 -6.03 -2.15
C ARG A 310 -7.69 -5.84 -1.94
N GLN A 311 -6.95 -6.86 -1.51
CA GLN A 311 -5.49 -6.78 -1.36
C GLN A 311 -4.78 -6.46 -2.69
N VAL A 312 -5.24 -7.01 -3.81
CA VAL A 312 -4.72 -6.67 -5.15
C VAL A 312 -4.96 -5.20 -5.48
N LEU A 313 -6.16 -4.69 -5.22
CA LEU A 313 -6.49 -3.28 -5.46
C LEU A 313 -5.65 -2.34 -4.56
N TYR A 314 -5.50 -2.72 -3.29
CA TYR A 314 -4.68 -2.01 -2.32
C TYR A 314 -3.23 -1.91 -2.81
N GLU A 315 -2.59 -3.02 -3.20
CA GLU A 315 -1.20 -3.00 -3.68
C GLU A 315 -1.01 -2.18 -4.97
N ARG A 316 -2.03 -2.11 -5.83
CA ARG A 316 -2.00 -1.28 -7.05
C ARG A 316 -1.99 0.22 -6.77
N TYR A 317 -2.73 0.67 -5.75
CA TYR A 317 -3.03 2.10 -5.57
C TYR A 317 -2.64 2.69 -4.21
N ARG A 318 -2.19 1.89 -3.23
CA ARG A 318 -1.71 2.37 -1.92
C ARG A 318 -0.65 3.45 -2.07
N VAL A 319 0.16 3.35 -3.12
CA VAL A 319 1.21 4.30 -3.47
C VAL A 319 0.98 4.79 -4.90
N CYS A 320 -0.07 5.59 -5.12
CA CYS A 320 -0.26 6.30 -6.40
C CYS A 320 0.81 7.37 -6.62
N PHE A 321 2.02 7.00 -7.01
CA PHE A 321 2.91 7.91 -7.72
C PHE A 321 2.87 7.45 -9.17
N ALA A 322 2.17 8.21 -10.02
CA ALA A 322 2.71 8.32 -11.37
C ALA A 322 4.07 8.99 -11.17
N LEU A 323 5.15 8.38 -11.65
CA LEU A 323 6.40 9.10 -11.88
C LEU A 323 6.04 10.25 -12.81
N ARG A 324 5.73 11.41 -12.24
CA ARG A 324 5.75 12.66 -12.96
C ARG A 324 7.23 12.97 -13.05
N ILE A 325 7.86 12.53 -14.14
CA ILE A 325 9.23 12.94 -14.45
C ILE A 325 9.17 14.47 -14.57
N THR A 326 9.63 15.15 -13.53
CA THR A 326 9.71 16.60 -13.47
C THR A 326 11.17 16.97 -13.25
N GLY A 327 11.71 17.79 -14.16
CA GLY A 327 13.10 18.15 -14.19
C GLY A 327 13.59 18.29 -15.63
N ALA A 328 14.70 18.98 -15.83
CA ALA A 328 15.39 18.95 -17.11
C ALA A 328 15.98 17.56 -17.31
N LEU A 329 15.69 16.93 -18.45
CA LEU A 329 16.43 15.73 -18.87
C LEU A 329 17.92 16.07 -18.85
N ASP A 330 18.71 15.36 -18.03
CA ASP A 330 20.17 15.45 -18.05
C ASP A 330 20.68 14.80 -19.34
N ARG A 331 20.59 15.59 -20.41
CA ARG A 331 21.01 15.20 -21.75
C ARG A 331 22.49 14.86 -21.78
N GLU A 332 23.31 15.48 -20.94
CA GLU A 332 24.72 15.16 -20.88
C GLU A 332 24.99 13.79 -20.27
N ALA A 333 24.33 13.43 -19.17
CA ALA A 333 24.45 12.09 -18.60
C ALA A 333 23.96 11.01 -19.59
N LEU A 334 22.87 11.29 -20.31
CA LEU A 334 22.35 10.41 -21.35
C LEU A 334 23.33 10.29 -22.53
N CYS A 335 23.90 11.40 -23.01
CA CYS A 335 24.92 11.43 -24.04
C CYS A 335 26.18 10.67 -23.59
N ARG A 336 26.69 10.90 -22.38
CA ARG A 336 27.83 10.15 -21.82
C ARG A 336 27.56 8.64 -21.77
N ALA A 337 26.35 8.23 -21.41
CA ALA A 337 25.96 6.82 -21.43
C ALA A 337 25.91 6.25 -22.86
N LEU A 338 25.35 7.01 -23.80
CA LEU A 338 25.25 6.64 -25.22
C LEU A 338 26.63 6.58 -25.89
N ASP A 339 27.51 7.53 -25.58
CA ASP A 339 28.88 7.61 -26.09
C ASP A 339 29.74 6.48 -25.54
N ARG A 340 29.57 6.10 -24.26
CA ARG A 340 30.19 4.88 -23.72
C ARG A 340 29.71 3.62 -24.43
N LEU A 341 28.44 3.59 -24.83
CA LEU A 341 27.85 2.45 -25.55
C LEU A 341 28.35 2.38 -27.00
N ARG A 342 28.43 3.51 -27.70
CA ARG A 342 29.07 3.66 -29.03
C ARG A 342 30.56 3.35 -28.99
N ALA A 343 31.25 3.74 -27.92
CA ALA A 343 32.65 3.44 -27.72
C ALA A 343 32.88 1.94 -27.46
N ARG A 344 31.91 1.21 -26.91
CA ARG A 344 32.03 -0.24 -26.64
C ARG A 344 31.62 -1.14 -27.80
N HIS A 345 30.80 -0.65 -28.73
CA HIS A 345 30.31 -1.44 -29.86
C HIS A 345 30.80 -0.88 -31.20
N GLU A 346 31.73 -1.60 -31.84
CA GLU A 346 32.33 -1.21 -33.13
C GLU A 346 31.29 -1.02 -34.26
N SER A 347 30.21 -1.79 -34.25
CA SER A 347 29.11 -1.69 -35.22
C SER A 347 28.35 -0.37 -35.17
N LEU A 348 28.42 0.38 -34.06
CA LEU A 348 27.75 1.68 -33.92
C LEU A 348 28.64 2.86 -34.35
N ARG A 349 29.90 2.61 -34.71
CA ARG A 349 30.85 3.64 -35.17
C ARG A 349 30.74 3.93 -36.67
N ALA A 350 30.03 3.09 -37.44
CA ALA A 350 29.99 3.16 -38.90
C ALA A 350 28.90 4.06 -39.51
N GLY A 351 28.16 4.83 -38.70
CA GLY A 351 26.99 5.60 -39.16
C GLY A 351 27.18 7.10 -39.39
N SER A 352 28.37 7.67 -39.23
CA SER A 352 28.59 9.13 -39.32
C SER A 352 29.70 9.55 -40.28
N SER A 353 29.90 8.79 -41.36
CA SER A 353 30.79 9.19 -42.45
C SER A 353 30.18 8.86 -43.80
N SER A 354 29.18 9.65 -44.21
CA SER A 354 28.86 9.88 -45.62
C SER A 354 28.07 11.19 -45.78
N THR A 355 28.76 12.16 -46.40
CA THR A 355 28.35 13.49 -46.91
C THR A 355 27.84 14.54 -45.94
#